data_AF-A0A7W6PDE7-F1
#
_entry.id   AF-A0A7W6PDE7-F1
#
_cell.length_a   1.000
_cell.length_b   1.000
_cell.length_c   1.000
_cell.angle_alpha   90.00
_cell.angle_beta   90.00
_cell.angle_gamma   90.00
#
_symmetry.space_group_name_H-M   'P 1'
#
loop_
_entity.id
_entity.type
_entity.pdbx_description
1 polymer ?
#
loop_
_entity_poly.entity_id
_entity_poly.type
_entity_poly.pdbx_seq_one_letter_code
_entity_poly.pdbx_strand_id
1 'polypeptide(L)'
;MSQKNPDRLPKKPARLHVPRRSRHIPQSAWTPYPRPIPPQWKDIAESKGFRVVGRVRDRYHVVLECKKCSRHTVQKVFVLRTATPLCAACQETRGRENAENCGYRFLKRDEHDRHYAQYLLPCGHTVRRQFGRIEKLSRNGLVDGRPGYRCPECYFEKLQSEAHKRGWTLVGPDPENDPSYRFYRHSTGCGHQQRIAIANMSSARFGCERCGECWSSAPSNLYLIRFTVPNRGEYLKLGYSRNPQSRVGFQFGLSKGVKASLLKLYPMPTGHAAQKTEKRLHNRLRHRFPDAVVPASELSGWINVVSEIYRPRILTEIQQLLKTEIC
;
A
#
# COMPACT_ATOMS: atom_id res chain seq x y z
N MET A 1 67.50 17.29 0.35
CA MET A 1 66.20 17.34 1.06
C MET A 1 65.40 18.52 0.53
N SER A 2 64.48 18.28 -0.42
CA SER A 2 63.75 19.36 -1.11
C SER A 2 62.42 19.62 -0.41
N GLN A 3 62.29 20.81 0.18
CA GLN A 3 61.09 21.26 0.90
C GLN A 3 59.88 21.30 -0.05
N LYS A 4 58.82 20.54 0.28
CA LYS A 4 57.55 20.59 -0.43
C LYS A 4 56.84 21.90 -0.11
N ASN A 5 56.72 22.77 -1.11
CA ASN A 5 55.96 24.02 -1.03
C ASN A 5 54.46 23.73 -0.74
N PRO A 6 53.90 24.20 0.39
CA PRO A 6 52.55 23.85 0.85
C PRO A 6 51.41 24.47 0.02
N ASP A 7 51.71 25.38 -0.90
CA ASP A 7 50.70 26.09 -1.73
C ASP A 7 50.52 25.51 -3.14
N ARG A 8 51.10 24.35 -3.44
CA ARG A 8 50.96 23.73 -4.76
C ARG A 8 49.63 22.99 -4.87
N LEU A 9 48.66 23.61 -5.56
CA LEU A 9 47.43 22.95 -6.00
C LEU A 9 47.76 21.63 -6.75
N PRO A 10 46.99 20.55 -6.52
CA PRO A 10 47.31 19.23 -7.08
C PRO A 10 47.33 19.24 -8.62
N LYS A 11 48.35 18.57 -9.19
CA LYS A 11 48.71 18.52 -10.63
C LYS A 11 47.71 17.81 -11.57
N LYS A 12 46.54 17.42 -11.08
CA LYS A 12 45.35 17.10 -11.89
C LYS A 12 44.19 17.83 -11.23
N PRO A 13 43.30 18.53 -11.95
CA PRO A 13 42.13 19.14 -11.32
C PRO A 13 41.23 18.01 -10.83
N ALA A 14 41.44 17.57 -9.61
CA ALA A 14 40.58 16.60 -8.96
C ALA A 14 39.16 17.15 -9.03
N ARG A 15 38.25 16.36 -9.62
CA ARG A 15 36.86 16.75 -9.90
C ARG A 15 36.28 17.46 -8.68
N LEU A 16 35.95 18.73 -8.86
CA LEU A 16 35.45 19.57 -7.79
C LEU A 16 33.96 19.29 -7.56
N HIS A 17 33.60 18.75 -6.40
CA HIS A 17 32.21 18.45 -6.09
C HIS A 17 31.50 19.68 -5.52
N VAL A 18 30.63 20.27 -6.33
CA VAL A 18 29.89 21.49 -5.98
C VAL A 18 28.58 21.15 -5.26
N PRO A 19 28.28 21.77 -4.09
CA PRO A 19 27.00 21.62 -3.41
C PRO A 19 25.84 22.10 -4.28
N ARG A 20 24.66 21.49 -4.12
CA ARG A 20 23.46 21.79 -4.95
C ARG A 20 23.23 23.28 -5.17
N ARG A 21 23.28 24.10 -4.11
CA ARG A 21 22.98 25.55 -4.18
C ARG A 21 23.90 26.32 -5.11
N SER A 22 25.04 25.75 -5.50
CA SER A 22 26.02 26.39 -6.37
C SER A 22 26.24 25.63 -7.69
N ARG A 23 25.43 24.60 -7.99
CA ARG A 23 25.58 23.79 -9.22
C ARG A 23 25.16 24.50 -10.50
N HIS A 24 24.32 25.53 -10.40
CA HIS A 24 23.97 26.39 -11.53
C HIS A 24 25.16 27.24 -12.00
N ILE A 25 26.23 27.32 -11.20
CA ILE A 25 27.46 28.04 -11.56
C ILE A 25 28.30 27.12 -12.44
N PRO A 26 28.69 27.56 -13.65
CA PRO A 26 29.46 26.75 -14.57
C PRO A 26 30.82 26.36 -13.97
N GLN A 27 31.34 25.21 -14.38
CA GLN A 27 32.61 24.70 -13.85
C GLN A 27 33.77 25.68 -14.05
N SER A 28 33.74 26.43 -15.15
CA SER A 28 34.73 27.46 -15.51
C SER A 28 34.78 28.65 -14.55
N ALA A 29 33.72 28.93 -13.80
CA ALA A 29 33.68 30.02 -12.83
C ALA A 29 34.33 29.69 -11.48
N TRP A 30 34.73 28.43 -11.25
CA TRP A 30 35.42 27.99 -10.04
C TRP A 30 36.94 28.11 -10.18
N THR A 31 37.42 29.32 -10.45
CA THR A 31 38.85 29.63 -10.56
C THR A 31 39.48 29.90 -9.19
N PRO A 32 40.81 29.70 -9.01
CA PRO A 32 41.49 30.06 -7.77
C PRO A 32 41.33 31.55 -7.41
N TYR A 33 41.04 31.83 -6.14
CA TYR A 33 40.98 33.19 -5.62
C TYR A 33 42.31 33.52 -4.90
N PRO A 34 43.11 34.48 -5.39
CA PRO A 34 44.51 34.67 -5.01
C PRO A 34 44.65 35.45 -3.69
N ARG A 35 44.13 34.89 -2.61
CA ARG A 35 44.37 35.40 -1.25
C ARG A 35 44.73 34.26 -0.31
N PRO A 36 45.56 34.53 0.72
CA PRO A 36 45.94 33.51 1.67
C PRO A 36 44.71 32.93 2.38
N ILE A 37 44.84 31.67 2.80
CA ILE A 37 43.88 30.99 3.66
C ILE A 37 44.17 31.41 5.11
N PRO A 38 43.22 32.05 5.82
CA PRO A 38 43.38 32.37 7.23
C PRO A 38 43.69 31.12 8.07
N PRO A 39 44.66 31.15 9.01
CA PRO A 39 45.02 30.01 9.85
C PRO A 39 43.82 29.40 10.58
N GLN A 40 42.97 30.25 11.16
CA GLN A 40 41.74 29.83 11.86
C GLN A 40 40.82 28.96 10.98
N TRP A 41 40.78 29.17 9.66
CA TRP A 41 39.95 28.34 8.78
C TRP A 41 40.50 26.94 8.62
N LYS A 42 41.83 26.77 8.68
CA LYS A 42 42.49 25.46 8.66
C LYS A 42 42.07 24.71 9.92
N ASP A 43 42.21 25.32 11.10
CA ASP A 43 41.86 24.69 12.39
C ASP A 43 40.38 24.29 12.45
N ILE A 44 39.47 25.18 12.00
CA ILE A 44 38.04 24.87 11.94
C ILE A 44 37.76 23.72 10.97
N ALA A 45 38.38 23.70 9.78
CA ALA A 45 38.19 22.62 8.82
C ALA A 45 38.68 21.29 9.40
N GLU A 46 39.86 21.28 10.02
CA GLU A 46 40.50 20.11 10.62
C GLU A 46 39.59 19.50 11.70
N SER A 47 39.05 20.33 12.60
CA SER A 47 38.09 19.89 13.64
C SER A 47 36.80 19.28 13.07
N LYS A 48 36.44 19.64 11.83
CA LYS A 48 35.23 19.16 11.13
C LYS A 48 35.52 18.02 10.15
N GLY A 49 36.75 17.48 10.15
CA GLY A 49 37.14 16.36 9.28
C GLY A 49 37.46 16.77 7.84
N PHE A 50 37.89 18.01 7.63
CA PHE A 50 38.28 18.56 6.33
C PHE A 50 39.67 19.19 6.38
N ARG A 51 40.32 19.32 5.23
CA ARG A 51 41.52 20.15 5.04
C ARG A 51 41.21 21.28 4.06
N VAL A 52 41.59 22.51 4.38
CA VAL A 52 41.44 23.62 3.43
C VAL A 52 42.54 23.55 2.38
N VAL A 53 42.16 23.46 1.11
CA VAL A 53 43.11 23.33 -0.02
C VAL A 53 43.31 24.67 -0.72
N GLY A 54 42.30 25.54 -0.72
CA GLY A 54 42.36 26.79 -1.47
C GLY A 54 41.09 27.60 -1.35
N ARG A 55 41.16 28.84 -1.84
CA ARG A 55 40.00 29.71 -2.04
C ARG A 55 39.67 29.72 -3.53
N VAL A 56 38.38 29.78 -3.86
CA VAL A 56 37.91 29.74 -5.25
C VAL A 56 36.79 30.74 -5.48
N ARG A 57 36.58 31.15 -6.73
CA ARG A 57 35.52 32.04 -7.22
C ARG A 57 35.54 33.46 -6.64
N ASP A 58 35.42 33.60 -5.33
CA ASP A 58 35.35 34.89 -4.62
C ASP A 58 35.84 34.75 -3.17
N ARG A 59 35.75 35.84 -2.40
CA ARG A 59 36.21 35.88 -1.01
C ARG A 59 35.45 34.94 -0.06
N TYR A 60 34.27 34.46 -0.45
CA TYR A 60 33.34 33.68 0.36
C TYR A 60 33.36 32.19 0.07
N HIS A 61 34.10 31.70 -0.93
CA HIS A 61 34.13 30.27 -1.25
C HIS A 61 35.51 29.65 -1.02
N VAL A 62 35.48 28.43 -0.47
CA VAL A 62 36.66 27.68 -0.05
C VAL A 62 36.54 26.25 -0.56
N VAL A 63 37.66 25.66 -0.97
CA VAL A 63 37.78 24.25 -1.33
C VAL A 63 38.22 23.47 -0.10
N LEU A 64 37.40 22.50 0.27
CA LEU A 64 37.66 21.57 1.35
C LEU A 64 37.95 20.20 0.77
N GLU A 65 39.05 19.59 1.19
CA GLU A 65 39.31 18.16 1.01
C GLU A 65 38.68 17.39 2.16
N CYS A 66 37.83 16.42 1.85
CA CYS A 66 37.21 15.58 2.87
C CYS A 66 38.20 14.51 3.32
N LYS A 67 38.50 14.41 4.62
CA LYS A 67 39.41 13.37 5.14
C LYS A 67 38.87 11.95 4.98
N LYS A 68 37.54 11.79 4.85
CA LYS A 68 36.90 10.47 4.67
C LYS A 68 37.07 9.91 3.26
N CYS A 69 36.93 10.74 2.22
CA CYS A 69 36.94 10.27 0.83
C CYS A 69 38.02 10.89 -0.04
N SER A 70 38.85 11.78 0.52
CA SER A 70 39.94 12.51 -0.14
C SER A 70 39.52 13.33 -1.37
N ARG A 71 38.22 13.55 -1.58
CA ARG A 71 37.70 14.37 -2.68
C ARG A 71 37.49 15.82 -2.25
N HIS A 72 37.59 16.71 -3.22
CA HIS A 72 37.38 18.15 -3.03
C HIS A 72 35.91 18.53 -3.15
N THR A 73 35.46 19.39 -2.24
CA THR A 73 34.15 20.03 -2.29
C THR A 73 34.26 21.53 -2.07
N VAL A 74 33.44 22.30 -2.78
CA VAL A 74 33.35 23.76 -2.54
C VAL A 74 32.36 24.02 -1.42
N GLN A 75 32.68 24.94 -0.52
CA GLN A 75 31.75 25.41 0.50
C GLN A 75 31.84 26.92 0.64
N LYS A 76 30.75 27.52 1.16
CA LYS A 76 30.85 28.90 1.63
C LYS A 76 31.67 28.93 2.92
N VAL A 77 32.55 29.90 3.06
CA VAL A 77 33.32 30.17 4.27
C VAL A 77 32.40 30.33 5.48
N PHE A 78 31.23 30.94 5.30
CA PHE A 78 30.22 31.02 6.36
C PHE A 78 29.83 29.63 6.87
N VAL A 79 29.53 28.68 5.97
CA VAL A 79 29.18 27.30 6.34
C VAL A 79 30.33 26.61 7.06
N LEU A 80 31.57 26.82 6.59
CA LEU A 80 32.76 26.32 7.29
C LEU A 80 32.82 26.84 8.73
N ARG A 81 32.53 28.13 8.96
CA ARG A 81 32.64 28.76 10.28
C ARG A 81 31.48 28.39 11.21
N THR A 82 30.24 28.39 10.72
CA THR A 82 29.04 28.35 11.58
C THR A 82 28.31 27.00 11.62
N ALA A 83 28.60 26.09 10.70
CA ALA A 83 27.93 24.79 10.60
C ALA A 83 28.93 23.66 10.29
N THR A 84 28.45 22.42 10.17
CA THR A 84 29.27 21.30 9.70
C THR A 84 29.14 21.19 8.18
N PRO A 85 30.21 21.44 7.41
CA PRO A 85 30.16 21.25 5.97
C PRO A 85 29.86 19.81 5.61
N LEU A 86 28.97 19.61 4.64
CA LEU A 86 28.70 18.28 4.10
C LEU A 86 29.56 18.07 2.85
N CYS A 87 30.28 16.94 2.79
CA CYS A 87 31.02 16.58 1.59
C CYS A 87 30.05 16.22 0.45
N ALA A 88 30.00 17.06 -0.60
CA ALA A 88 29.12 16.81 -1.74
C ALA A 88 29.44 15.49 -2.45
N ALA A 89 30.71 15.06 -2.46
CA ALA A 89 31.11 13.78 -3.02
C ALA A 89 30.60 12.59 -2.18
N CYS A 90 30.77 12.63 -0.86
CA CYS A 90 30.23 11.57 0.02
C CYS A 90 28.72 11.47 -0.06
N GLN A 91 28.01 12.60 -0.20
CA GLN A 91 26.55 12.58 -0.38
C GLN A 91 26.14 11.91 -1.70
N GLU A 92 26.87 12.15 -2.79
CA GLU A 92 26.61 11.53 -4.08
C GLU A 92 26.87 10.02 -4.03
N THR A 93 28.00 9.61 -3.45
CA THR A 93 28.35 8.20 -3.26
C THR A 93 27.29 7.49 -2.40
N ARG A 94 26.97 8.03 -1.22
CA ARG A 94 25.95 7.46 -0.33
C ARG A 94 24.58 7.34 -1.00
N GLY A 95 24.21 8.31 -1.83
CA GLY A 95 22.95 8.26 -2.58
C GLY A 95 22.91 7.13 -3.61
N ARG A 96 24.04 6.85 -4.27
CA ARG A 96 24.18 5.74 -5.22
C ARG A 96 24.19 4.39 -4.51
N GLU A 97 25.00 4.24 -3.46
CA GLU A 97 25.06 3.03 -2.63
C GLU A 97 23.68 2.69 -2.06
N ASN A 98 22.95 3.68 -1.54
CA ASN A 98 21.59 3.46 -1.05
C ASN A 98 20.63 2.98 -2.15
N ALA A 99 20.80 3.45 -3.39
CA ALA A 99 19.99 2.99 -4.51
C ALA A 99 20.36 1.54 -4.88
N GLU A 100 21.65 1.25 -4.98
CA GLU A 100 22.19 -0.07 -5.33
C GLU A 100 21.78 -1.13 -4.31
N ASN A 101 21.80 -0.82 -3.01
CA ASN A 101 21.31 -1.70 -1.95
C ASN A 101 19.82 -2.05 -2.09
N CYS A 102 19.04 -1.22 -2.80
CA CYS A 102 17.64 -1.49 -3.11
C CYS A 102 17.45 -2.20 -4.46
N GLY A 103 18.52 -2.54 -5.17
CA GLY A 103 18.47 -2.97 -6.58
C GLY A 103 18.10 -1.83 -7.54
N TYR A 104 18.17 -0.56 -7.12
CA TYR A 104 17.81 0.60 -7.95
C TYR A 104 19.08 1.22 -8.53
N ARG A 105 18.95 1.84 -9.71
CA ARG A 105 20.03 2.66 -10.28
C ARG A 105 19.69 4.15 -10.14
N PHE A 106 20.52 4.89 -9.41
CA PHE A 106 20.42 6.35 -9.31
C PHE A 106 20.69 6.99 -10.68
N LEU A 107 19.75 7.78 -11.20
CA LEU A 107 19.89 8.45 -12.49
C LEU A 107 20.37 9.89 -12.29
N LYS A 108 19.49 10.75 -11.75
CA LYS A 108 19.78 12.16 -11.50
C LYS A 108 19.00 12.69 -10.31
N ARG A 109 19.48 13.79 -9.73
CA ARG A 109 18.70 14.55 -8.74
C ARG A 109 17.50 15.21 -9.43
N ASP A 110 16.45 15.44 -8.65
CA ASP A 110 15.36 16.27 -9.11
C ASP A 110 15.84 17.73 -9.20
N GLU A 111 15.49 18.39 -10.29
CA GLU A 111 15.92 19.75 -10.60
C GLU A 111 15.21 20.76 -9.69
N HIS A 112 13.95 20.52 -9.37
CA HIS A 112 13.06 21.44 -8.67
C HIS A 112 13.04 21.17 -7.15
N ASP A 113 13.19 19.92 -6.72
CA ASP A 113 13.04 19.51 -5.33
C ASP A 113 14.29 18.86 -4.74
N ARG A 114 14.84 19.48 -3.68
CA ARG A 114 16.07 19.01 -3.01
C ARG A 114 15.93 17.64 -2.36
N HIS A 115 14.71 17.22 -2.05
CA HIS A 115 14.44 15.98 -1.35
C HIS A 115 14.28 14.79 -2.28
N TYR A 116 14.22 15.00 -3.60
CA TYR A 116 13.91 13.96 -4.58
C TYR A 116 15.03 13.71 -5.60
N ALA A 117 14.95 12.52 -6.21
CA ALA A 117 15.76 12.10 -7.35
C ALA A 117 14.99 11.10 -8.22
N GLN A 118 15.50 10.87 -9.43
CA GLN A 118 15.04 9.87 -10.36
C GLN A 118 15.88 8.59 -10.23
N TYR A 119 15.20 7.45 -10.20
CA TYR A 119 15.79 6.12 -10.05
C TYR A 119 15.19 5.18 -11.10
N LEU A 120 16.02 4.32 -11.65
CA LEU A 120 15.57 3.18 -12.45
C LEU A 120 15.40 1.97 -11.53
N LEU A 121 14.23 1.32 -11.58
CA LEU A 121 13.89 0.13 -10.80
C LEU A 121 14.28 -1.16 -11.54
N PRO A 122 14.37 -2.30 -10.85
CA PRO A 122 14.62 -3.61 -11.46
C PRO A 122 13.62 -3.98 -12.56
N CYS A 123 12.37 -3.51 -12.45
CA CYS A 123 11.34 -3.73 -13.46
C CYS A 123 11.50 -2.87 -14.73
N GLY A 124 12.57 -2.07 -14.85
CA GLY A 124 12.84 -1.21 -16.02
C GLY A 124 12.19 0.18 -15.96
N HIS A 125 11.30 0.43 -15.01
CA HIS A 125 10.59 1.71 -14.89
C HIS A 125 11.40 2.78 -14.15
N THR A 126 11.25 4.04 -14.57
CA THR A 126 11.89 5.19 -13.92
C THR A 126 10.93 5.88 -12.97
N VAL A 127 11.34 6.09 -11.72
CA VAL A 127 10.50 6.68 -10.69
C VAL A 127 11.16 7.88 -10.00
N ARG A 128 10.32 8.83 -9.58
CA ARG A 128 10.69 9.94 -8.71
C ARG A 128 10.51 9.53 -7.23
N ARG A 129 11.58 9.57 -6.43
CA ARG A 129 11.55 9.18 -5.01
C ARG A 129 12.37 10.11 -4.12
N GLN A 130 11.96 10.21 -2.86
CA GLN A 130 12.68 10.98 -1.85
C GLN A 130 13.95 10.26 -1.38
N PHE A 131 15.03 10.99 -1.12
CA PHE A 131 16.27 10.44 -0.55
C PHE A 131 16.03 9.71 0.77
N GLY A 132 15.28 10.31 1.69
CA GLY A 132 14.99 9.70 2.98
C GLY A 132 14.18 8.39 2.86
N ARG A 133 13.39 8.23 1.79
CA ARG A 133 12.68 6.97 1.52
C ARG A 133 13.63 5.89 0.99
N ILE A 134 14.54 6.24 0.09
CA ILE A 134 15.57 5.30 -0.41
C ILE A 134 16.55 4.91 0.71
N GLU A 135 16.91 5.83 1.60
CA GLU A 135 17.75 5.54 2.75
C GLU A 135 17.08 4.59 3.76
N LYS A 136 15.77 4.72 3.96
CA LYS A 136 15.00 3.75 4.78
C LYS A 136 14.95 2.38 4.11
N LEU A 137 14.79 2.34 2.79
CA LEU A 137 14.79 1.09 2.01
C LEU A 137 16.14 0.37 2.07
N SER A 138 17.23 1.11 1.84
CA SER A 138 18.60 0.59 1.92
C SER A 138 18.89 -0.08 3.27
N ARG A 139 18.34 0.45 4.37
CA ARG A 139 18.53 -0.09 5.72
C ARG A 139 17.59 -1.24 6.08
N ASN A 140 16.32 -1.14 5.70
CA ASN A 140 15.27 -2.04 6.18
C ASN A 140 14.94 -3.17 5.19
N GLY A 141 15.52 -3.13 3.98
CA GLY A 141 15.19 -4.04 2.89
C GLY A 141 13.91 -3.68 2.15
N LEU A 142 13.73 -4.30 0.99
CA LEU A 142 12.47 -4.28 0.23
C LEU A 142 11.47 -5.20 0.94
N VAL A 143 10.38 -4.63 1.47
CA VAL A 143 9.29 -5.42 2.06
C VAL A 143 8.12 -5.44 1.09
N ASP A 144 7.82 -6.62 0.57
CA ASP A 144 6.65 -6.84 -0.27
C ASP A 144 5.37 -6.43 0.47
N GLY A 145 4.48 -5.74 -0.24
CA GLY A 145 3.17 -5.37 0.29
C GLY A 145 3.06 -4.00 0.96
N ARG A 146 4.17 -3.36 1.41
CA ARG A 146 4.07 -2.02 2.02
C ARG A 146 3.72 -0.92 0.97
N PRO A 147 2.79 0.01 1.28
CA PRO A 147 2.54 1.19 0.44
C PRO A 147 3.77 2.10 0.34
N GLY A 148 4.13 2.52 -0.87
CA GLY A 148 5.28 3.39 -1.15
C GLY A 148 6.56 2.69 -1.62
N TYR A 149 6.53 1.36 -1.71
CA TYR A 149 7.68 0.49 -2.01
C TYR A 149 7.51 -0.32 -3.31
N ARG A 150 6.42 -0.06 -4.05
CA ARG A 150 6.11 -0.66 -5.35
C ARG A 150 6.42 0.31 -6.50
N CYS A 151 6.75 -0.23 -7.66
CA CYS A 151 6.73 0.52 -8.91
C CYS A 151 5.28 0.96 -9.21
N PRO A 152 5.00 2.26 -9.45
CA PRO A 152 3.64 2.72 -9.77
C PRO A 152 3.08 2.09 -11.05
N GLU A 153 3.93 1.91 -12.07
CA GLU A 153 3.55 1.34 -13.37
C GLU A 153 3.20 -0.15 -13.22
N CYS A 154 4.09 -0.97 -12.64
CA CYS A 154 3.76 -2.38 -12.36
C CYS A 154 2.54 -2.54 -11.45
N TYR A 155 2.34 -1.61 -10.51
CA TYR A 155 1.15 -1.63 -9.65
C TYR A 155 -0.12 -1.33 -10.44
N PHE A 156 -0.07 -0.34 -11.35
CA PHE A 156 -1.18 -0.04 -12.27
C PHE A 156 -1.48 -1.24 -13.16
N GLU A 157 -0.48 -1.84 -13.78
CA GLU A 157 -0.62 -3.04 -14.62
C GLU A 157 -1.26 -4.21 -13.87
N LYS A 158 -0.83 -4.44 -12.62
CA LYS A 158 -1.44 -5.47 -11.76
C LYS A 158 -2.93 -5.20 -11.55
N LEU A 159 -3.29 -3.98 -11.15
CA LEU A 159 -4.68 -3.61 -10.91
C LEU A 159 -5.53 -3.69 -12.18
N GLN A 160 -4.96 -3.26 -13.31
CA GLN A 160 -5.58 -3.34 -14.64
C GLN A 160 -5.82 -4.81 -15.05
N SER A 161 -4.83 -5.69 -14.85
CA SER A 161 -4.96 -7.13 -15.11
C SER A 161 -6.04 -7.77 -14.24
N GLU A 162 -6.10 -7.42 -12.95
CA GLU A 162 -7.14 -7.88 -12.03
C GLU A 162 -8.54 -7.41 -12.46
N ALA A 163 -8.65 -6.16 -12.92
CA ALA A 163 -9.89 -5.62 -13.45
C ALA A 163 -10.33 -6.36 -14.73
N HIS A 164 -9.41 -6.54 -15.69
CA HIS A 164 -9.71 -7.19 -16.97
C HIS A 164 -10.21 -8.62 -16.80
N LYS A 165 -9.59 -9.40 -15.90
CA LYS A 165 -10.04 -10.76 -15.55
C LYS A 165 -11.49 -10.81 -15.06
N ARG A 166 -12.05 -9.66 -14.65
CA ARG A 166 -13.39 -9.54 -14.09
C ARG A 166 -14.34 -8.75 -14.99
N GLY A 167 -13.91 -8.39 -16.20
CA GLY A 167 -14.73 -7.62 -17.14
C GLY A 167 -14.70 -6.10 -16.95
N TRP A 168 -13.71 -5.59 -16.22
CA TRP A 168 -13.56 -4.17 -15.92
C TRP A 168 -12.23 -3.61 -16.47
N THR A 169 -12.21 -2.30 -16.72
CA THR A 169 -10.99 -1.56 -17.07
C THR A 169 -10.73 -0.52 -15.99
N LEU A 170 -9.49 -0.44 -15.49
CA LEU A 170 -9.08 0.62 -14.58
C LEU A 170 -9.01 1.96 -15.35
N VAL A 171 -9.80 2.95 -14.92
CA VAL A 171 -9.81 4.29 -15.52
C VAL A 171 -8.74 5.15 -14.87
N GLY A 172 -8.57 5.06 -13.55
CA GLY A 172 -7.58 5.87 -12.84
C GLY A 172 -7.73 5.87 -11.32
N PRO A 173 -7.10 6.87 -10.66
CA PRO A 173 -7.27 7.12 -9.23
C PRO A 173 -8.73 7.31 -8.84
N ASP A 174 -9.01 7.18 -7.54
CA ASP A 174 -10.32 7.52 -7.01
C ASP A 174 -10.60 9.03 -7.15
N PRO A 175 -11.77 9.46 -7.67
CA PRO A 175 -12.11 10.88 -7.79
C PRO A 175 -12.19 11.59 -6.43
N GLU A 176 -12.48 10.86 -5.36
CA GLU A 176 -12.48 11.38 -3.98
C GLU A 176 -11.12 11.25 -3.30
N ASN A 177 -10.08 10.87 -4.05
CA ASN A 177 -8.70 10.76 -3.58
C ASN A 177 -8.50 9.73 -2.44
N ASP A 178 -9.39 8.74 -2.29
CA ASP A 178 -9.17 7.63 -1.36
C ASP A 178 -8.20 6.60 -1.99
N PRO A 179 -7.02 6.36 -1.39
CA PRO A 179 -6.04 5.42 -1.92
C PRO A 179 -6.51 3.96 -1.90
N SER A 180 -7.53 3.63 -1.11
CA SER A 180 -8.14 2.29 -0.99
C SER A 180 -9.10 1.99 -2.15
N TYR A 181 -9.49 3.03 -2.89
CA TYR A 181 -10.41 2.95 -4.03
C TYR A 181 -9.71 3.28 -5.34
N ARG A 182 -10.35 2.86 -6.42
CA ARG A 182 -10.00 3.19 -7.79
C ARG A 182 -11.27 3.36 -8.61
N PHE A 183 -11.15 4.11 -9.69
CA PHE A 183 -12.25 4.31 -10.62
C PHE A 183 -12.14 3.31 -11.77
N TYR A 184 -13.21 2.56 -12.02
CA TYR A 184 -13.24 1.52 -13.04
C TYR A 184 -14.40 1.71 -14.00
N ARG A 185 -14.27 1.18 -15.21
CA ARG A 185 -15.31 1.11 -16.24
C ARG A 185 -15.72 -0.34 -16.46
N HIS A 186 -17.02 -0.61 -16.50
CA HIS A 186 -17.57 -1.93 -16.80
C HIS A 186 -17.43 -2.24 -18.31
N SER A 187 -16.26 -2.70 -18.72
CA SER A 187 -15.89 -2.81 -20.14
C SER A 187 -16.60 -3.92 -20.89
N THR A 188 -16.92 -5.03 -20.23
CA THR A 188 -17.64 -6.16 -20.86
C THR A 188 -19.15 -6.08 -20.72
N GLY A 189 -19.66 -5.04 -20.06
CA GLY A 189 -21.09 -4.83 -19.84
C GLY A 189 -21.55 -3.43 -20.24
N CYS A 190 -22.31 -2.77 -19.37
CA CYS A 190 -23.02 -1.52 -19.69
C CYS A 190 -22.14 -0.25 -19.83
N GLY A 191 -20.82 -0.37 -19.80
CA GLY A 191 -19.88 0.76 -19.93
C GLY A 191 -19.88 1.75 -18.75
N HIS A 192 -20.64 1.47 -17.70
CA HIS A 192 -20.77 2.35 -16.53
C HIS A 192 -19.44 2.48 -15.79
N GLN A 193 -19.21 3.65 -15.20
CA GLN A 193 -18.01 3.93 -14.43
C GLN A 193 -18.37 4.15 -12.97
N GLN A 194 -17.62 3.54 -12.07
CA GLN A 194 -17.87 3.64 -10.63
C GLN A 194 -16.60 3.43 -9.83
N ARG A 195 -16.67 3.82 -8.56
CA ARG A 195 -15.63 3.61 -7.57
C ARG A 195 -15.72 2.18 -7.05
N ILE A 196 -14.59 1.47 -7.01
CA ILE A 196 -14.53 0.12 -6.45
C ILE A 196 -13.30 0.05 -5.54
N ALA A 197 -13.49 -0.45 -4.32
CA ALA A 197 -12.38 -0.71 -3.42
C ALA A 197 -11.41 -1.72 -4.05
N ILE A 198 -10.11 -1.46 -3.95
CA ILE A 198 -9.06 -2.34 -4.51
C ILE A 198 -9.19 -3.76 -3.96
N ALA A 199 -9.47 -3.90 -2.66
CA ALA A 199 -9.69 -5.19 -2.02
C ALA A 199 -10.90 -5.94 -2.61
N ASN A 200 -12.00 -5.23 -2.88
CA ASN A 200 -13.20 -5.83 -3.45
C ASN A 200 -12.98 -6.25 -4.91
N MET A 201 -12.25 -5.43 -5.70
CA MET A 201 -11.83 -5.80 -7.05
C MET A 201 -11.03 -7.11 -7.01
N SER A 202 -10.04 -7.22 -6.11
CA SER A 202 -9.27 -8.45 -5.93
C SER A 202 -10.11 -9.64 -5.44
N SER A 203 -11.11 -9.44 -4.59
CA SER A 203 -11.94 -10.54 -4.05
C SER A 203 -13.21 -10.83 -4.87
N ALA A 204 -13.45 -10.12 -5.97
CA ALA A 204 -14.71 -10.15 -6.73
C ALA A 204 -15.98 -9.86 -5.88
N ARG A 205 -15.86 -9.07 -4.81
CA ARG A 205 -16.98 -8.70 -3.91
C ARG A 205 -17.55 -7.33 -4.28
N PHE A 206 -18.04 -7.20 -5.51
CA PHE A 206 -18.62 -5.97 -6.03
C PHE A 206 -19.59 -6.29 -7.18
N GLY A 207 -20.24 -5.26 -7.71
CA GLY A 207 -20.97 -5.35 -8.97
C GLY A 207 -21.25 -3.99 -9.56
N CYS A 208 -21.77 -3.96 -10.78
CA CYS A 208 -22.10 -2.73 -11.47
C CYS A 208 -23.36 -2.08 -10.88
N GLU A 209 -23.26 -0.82 -10.45
CA GLU A 209 -24.40 -0.02 -9.94
C GLU A 209 -25.48 0.20 -11.00
N ARG A 210 -25.14 0.15 -12.30
CA ARG A 210 -26.09 0.38 -13.39
C ARG A 210 -26.82 -0.87 -13.89
N CYS A 211 -26.09 -1.93 -14.25
CA CYS A 211 -26.73 -3.16 -14.76
C CYS A 211 -26.99 -4.19 -13.65
N GLY A 212 -26.58 -3.90 -12.41
CA GLY A 212 -26.81 -4.78 -11.28
C GLY A 212 -26.05 -6.10 -11.34
N GLU A 213 -25.18 -6.36 -12.32
CA GLU A 213 -24.33 -7.55 -12.34
C GLU A 213 -23.40 -7.53 -11.12
N CYS A 214 -23.79 -8.24 -10.08
CA CYS A 214 -23.07 -8.37 -8.82
C CYS A 214 -23.08 -9.82 -8.36
N TRP A 215 -22.21 -10.18 -7.41
CA TRP A 215 -22.26 -11.49 -6.75
C TRP A 215 -23.65 -11.82 -6.17
N SER A 216 -24.42 -10.81 -5.75
CA SER A 216 -25.80 -10.95 -5.30
C SER A 216 -26.86 -10.96 -6.42
N SER A 217 -26.49 -10.96 -7.70
CA SER A 217 -27.43 -11.04 -8.84
C SER A 217 -27.49 -12.42 -9.47
N ALA A 218 -26.56 -13.31 -9.14
CA ALA A 218 -26.71 -14.72 -9.45
C ALA A 218 -27.89 -15.32 -8.66
N PRO A 219 -28.62 -16.31 -9.22
CA PRO A 219 -29.61 -17.06 -8.47
C PRO A 219 -29.04 -17.62 -7.17
N SER A 220 -29.87 -17.62 -6.13
CA SER A 220 -29.51 -18.10 -4.79
C SER A 220 -30.69 -18.89 -4.23
N ASN A 221 -30.55 -19.42 -3.02
CA ASN A 221 -31.65 -20.10 -2.35
C ASN A 221 -31.85 -19.54 -0.93
N LEU A 222 -33.09 -19.45 -0.49
CA LEU A 222 -33.41 -19.49 0.93
C LEU A 222 -33.43 -20.96 1.38
N TYR A 223 -32.92 -21.23 2.57
CA TYR A 223 -32.91 -22.57 3.14
C TYR A 223 -33.41 -22.56 4.57
N LEU A 224 -34.01 -23.68 4.96
CA LEU A 224 -34.31 -24.01 6.35
C LEU A 224 -33.61 -25.31 6.70
N ILE A 225 -32.74 -25.27 7.69
CA ILE A 225 -31.98 -26.42 8.19
C ILE A 225 -32.48 -26.76 9.59
N ARG A 226 -32.60 -28.05 9.88
CA ARG A 226 -32.71 -28.58 11.25
C ARG A 226 -31.36 -29.16 11.66
N PHE A 227 -30.94 -28.91 12.88
CA PHE A 227 -29.76 -29.56 13.43
C PHE A 227 -29.94 -29.91 14.90
N THR A 228 -29.25 -30.94 15.33
CA THR A 228 -29.32 -31.48 16.70
C THR A 228 -27.96 -31.39 17.34
N VAL A 229 -27.89 -30.69 18.47
CA VAL A 229 -26.66 -30.55 19.27
C VAL A 229 -26.71 -31.54 20.44
N PRO A 230 -25.66 -32.36 20.64
CA PRO A 230 -25.60 -33.29 21.76
C PRO A 230 -25.89 -32.60 23.10
N ASN A 231 -26.76 -33.21 23.91
CA ASN A 231 -27.14 -32.74 25.25
C ASN A 231 -27.76 -31.32 25.32
N ARG A 232 -28.17 -30.76 24.18
CA ARG A 232 -28.75 -29.41 24.06
C ARG A 232 -30.09 -29.42 23.33
N GLY A 233 -30.28 -30.38 22.42
CA GLY A 233 -31.54 -30.61 21.73
C GLY A 233 -31.53 -30.17 20.27
N GLU A 234 -32.71 -29.95 19.72
CA GLU A 234 -32.90 -29.58 18.31
C GLU A 234 -33.06 -28.07 18.10
N TYR A 235 -32.60 -27.62 16.94
CA TYR A 235 -32.58 -26.22 16.53
C TYR A 235 -32.88 -26.07 15.05
N LEU A 236 -33.37 -24.89 14.67
CA LEU A 236 -33.65 -24.50 13.29
C LEU A 236 -32.76 -23.34 12.88
N LYS A 237 -32.17 -23.41 11.68
CA LYS A 237 -31.55 -22.24 11.05
C LYS A 237 -32.24 -21.90 9.75
N LEU A 238 -32.66 -20.65 9.66
CA LEU A 238 -33.07 -20.00 8.43
C LEU A 238 -31.90 -19.16 7.90
N GLY A 239 -31.62 -19.23 6.61
CA GLY A 239 -30.65 -18.35 5.96
C GLY A 239 -30.69 -18.44 4.43
N TYR A 240 -29.76 -17.76 3.74
CA TYR A 240 -29.62 -17.86 2.27
C TYR A 240 -28.24 -18.33 1.81
N SER A 241 -28.17 -19.10 0.71
CA SER A 241 -26.91 -19.53 0.10
C SER A 241 -27.08 -19.89 -1.37
N ARG A 242 -26.03 -19.69 -2.18
CA ARG A 242 -25.97 -20.20 -3.56
C ARG A 242 -25.90 -21.73 -3.62
N ASN A 243 -25.16 -22.36 -2.70
CA ASN A 243 -25.06 -23.81 -2.57
C ASN A 243 -25.33 -24.25 -1.11
N PRO A 244 -26.60 -24.50 -0.76
CA PRO A 244 -27.01 -24.88 0.58
C PRO A 244 -26.50 -26.27 1.02
N GLN A 245 -26.36 -27.21 0.09
CA GLN A 245 -25.84 -28.57 0.38
C GLN A 245 -24.37 -28.55 0.82
N SER A 246 -23.52 -27.81 0.08
CA SER A 246 -22.13 -27.60 0.49
C SER A 246 -22.04 -26.83 1.82
N ARG A 247 -22.98 -25.92 2.09
CA ARG A 247 -23.02 -25.14 3.32
C ARG A 247 -23.28 -26.01 4.55
N VAL A 248 -24.23 -26.95 4.46
CA VAL A 248 -24.53 -27.95 5.52
C VAL A 248 -23.29 -28.78 5.88
N GLY A 249 -22.51 -29.22 4.88
CA GLY A 249 -21.37 -30.11 5.08
C GLY A 249 -20.07 -29.42 5.53
N PHE A 250 -19.77 -28.21 5.06
CA PHE A 250 -18.42 -27.62 5.23
C PHE A 250 -18.39 -26.25 5.95
N GLN A 251 -19.47 -25.47 5.93
CA GLN A 251 -19.44 -24.07 6.39
C GLN A 251 -20.10 -23.80 7.74
N PHE A 252 -20.85 -24.75 8.30
CA PHE A 252 -21.42 -24.59 9.64
C PHE A 252 -20.38 -24.68 10.76
N GLY A 253 -19.21 -25.27 10.49
CA GLY A 253 -18.23 -25.57 11.54
C GLY A 253 -18.84 -26.47 12.61
N LEU A 254 -19.58 -27.50 12.19
CA LEU A 254 -20.26 -28.41 13.10
C LEU A 254 -19.21 -29.17 13.94
N SER A 255 -19.29 -29.04 15.26
CA SER A 255 -18.52 -29.88 16.16
C SER A 255 -18.89 -31.36 16.01
N LYS A 256 -17.97 -32.26 16.38
CA LYS A 256 -18.16 -33.71 16.29
C LYS A 256 -19.45 -34.12 17.01
N GLY A 257 -20.38 -34.74 16.29
CA GLY A 257 -21.66 -35.24 16.82
C GLY A 257 -22.89 -34.38 16.52
N VAL A 258 -22.74 -33.18 15.97
CA VAL A 258 -23.89 -32.38 15.51
C VAL A 258 -24.41 -32.95 14.19
N LYS A 259 -25.68 -33.35 14.15
CA LYS A 259 -26.36 -33.83 12.92
C LYS A 259 -27.18 -32.70 12.33
N ALA A 260 -27.07 -32.44 11.03
CA ALA A 260 -27.82 -31.40 10.34
C ALA A 260 -28.50 -31.96 9.09
N SER A 261 -29.74 -31.52 8.84
CA SER A 261 -30.53 -31.88 7.67
C SER A 261 -31.19 -30.64 7.05
N LEU A 262 -31.18 -30.58 5.72
CA LEU A 262 -31.87 -29.54 4.97
C LEU A 262 -33.37 -29.87 4.91
N LEU A 263 -34.21 -29.08 5.56
CA LEU A 263 -35.67 -29.30 5.59
C LEU A 263 -36.35 -28.74 4.34
N LYS A 264 -35.99 -27.52 3.93
CA LYS A 264 -36.60 -26.83 2.79
C LYS A 264 -35.58 -25.99 2.05
N LEU A 265 -35.83 -25.86 0.75
CA LEU A 265 -35.07 -25.04 -0.17
C LEU A 265 -36.04 -24.26 -1.06
N TYR A 266 -35.81 -22.96 -1.18
CA TYR A 266 -36.59 -22.08 -2.03
C TYR A 266 -35.66 -21.32 -2.98
N PRO A 267 -35.74 -21.57 -4.30
CA PRO A 267 -34.99 -20.82 -5.29
C PRO A 267 -35.37 -19.34 -5.26
N MET A 268 -34.37 -18.48 -5.36
CA MET A 268 -34.51 -17.03 -5.42
C MET A 268 -33.86 -16.54 -6.71
N PRO A 269 -34.49 -15.58 -7.41
CA PRO A 269 -34.00 -15.08 -8.70
C PRO A 269 -32.59 -14.47 -8.57
N THR A 270 -32.30 -13.87 -7.41
CA THR A 270 -30.99 -13.28 -7.11
C THR A 270 -30.63 -13.48 -5.62
N GLY A 271 -29.33 -13.47 -5.30
CA GLY A 271 -28.84 -13.37 -3.92
C GLY A 271 -29.34 -12.14 -3.18
N HIS A 272 -29.60 -11.02 -3.87
CA HIS A 272 -30.15 -9.80 -3.31
C HIS A 272 -31.61 -10.00 -2.88
N ALA A 273 -32.41 -10.64 -3.75
CA ALA A 273 -33.77 -11.03 -3.40
C ALA A 273 -33.78 -12.00 -2.20
N ALA A 274 -32.87 -12.97 -2.19
CA ALA A 274 -32.72 -13.90 -1.08
C ALA A 274 -32.39 -13.17 0.24
N GLN A 275 -31.38 -12.29 0.25
CA GLN A 275 -30.97 -11.55 1.44
C GLN A 275 -32.07 -10.58 1.93
N LYS A 276 -32.74 -9.86 1.02
CA LYS A 276 -33.83 -8.94 1.38
C LYS A 276 -35.01 -9.70 2.00
N THR A 277 -35.38 -10.85 1.44
CA THR A 277 -36.45 -11.69 1.98
C THR A 277 -36.05 -12.34 3.30
N GLU A 278 -34.83 -12.85 3.43
CA GLU A 278 -34.28 -13.38 4.69
C GLU A 278 -34.34 -12.35 5.82
N LYS A 279 -33.84 -11.13 5.60
CA LYS A 279 -33.87 -10.06 6.61
C LYS A 279 -35.30 -9.71 7.05
N ARG A 280 -36.24 -9.63 6.11
CA ARG A 280 -37.67 -9.38 6.41
C ARG A 280 -38.26 -10.51 7.26
N LEU A 281 -37.99 -11.76 6.90
CA LEU A 281 -38.43 -12.93 7.67
C LEU A 281 -37.87 -12.90 9.09
N HIS A 282 -36.57 -12.63 9.26
CA HIS A 282 -35.98 -12.54 10.59
C HIS A 282 -36.57 -11.42 11.44
N ASN A 283 -36.83 -10.26 10.86
CA ASN A 283 -37.47 -9.15 11.58
C ASN A 283 -38.87 -9.54 12.07
N ARG A 284 -39.68 -10.18 11.21
CA ARG A 284 -41.02 -10.65 11.60
C ARG A 284 -40.96 -11.76 12.65
N LEU A 285 -40.05 -12.72 12.49
CA LEU A 285 -39.89 -13.82 13.45
C LEU A 285 -39.43 -13.33 14.82
N ARG A 286 -38.47 -12.40 14.87
CA ARG A 286 -38.02 -11.81 16.14
C ARG A 286 -39.12 -11.00 16.83
N HIS A 287 -39.95 -10.31 16.05
CA HIS A 287 -41.06 -9.52 16.59
C HIS A 287 -42.21 -10.40 17.10
N ARG A 288 -42.58 -11.44 16.34
CA ARG A 288 -43.73 -12.31 16.65
C ARG A 288 -43.39 -13.43 17.63
N PHE A 289 -42.15 -13.90 17.64
CA PHE A 289 -41.69 -15.02 18.47
C PHE A 289 -40.33 -14.71 19.13
N PRO A 290 -40.23 -13.65 19.95
CA PRO A 290 -38.97 -13.27 20.59
C PRO A 290 -38.37 -14.42 21.43
N ASP A 291 -39.22 -15.14 22.17
CA ASP A 291 -38.79 -16.25 23.04
C ASP A 291 -38.31 -17.49 22.27
N ALA A 292 -38.58 -17.55 20.98
CA ALA A 292 -38.12 -18.64 20.12
C ALA A 292 -36.75 -18.36 19.50
N VAL A 293 -36.21 -17.14 19.63
CA VAL A 293 -34.87 -16.79 19.18
C VAL A 293 -33.84 -17.39 20.13
N VAL A 294 -32.87 -18.11 19.59
CA VAL A 294 -31.83 -18.76 20.40
C VAL A 294 -30.68 -17.78 20.64
N PRO A 295 -30.30 -17.49 21.90
CA PRO A 295 -29.15 -16.65 22.20
C PRO A 295 -27.85 -17.27 21.71
N ALA A 296 -26.94 -16.44 21.20
CA ALA A 296 -25.65 -16.90 20.67
C ALA A 296 -24.80 -17.66 21.71
N SER A 297 -24.89 -17.27 22.99
CA SER A 297 -24.18 -17.89 24.10
C SER A 297 -24.54 -19.37 24.31
N GLU A 298 -25.74 -19.79 23.91
CA GLU A 298 -26.18 -21.18 24.07
C GLU A 298 -25.49 -22.16 23.12
N LEU A 299 -25.09 -21.65 21.94
CA LEU A 299 -24.52 -22.45 20.85
C LEU A 299 -23.06 -22.12 20.55
N SER A 300 -22.48 -21.17 21.27
CA SER A 300 -21.05 -20.83 21.18
C SER A 300 -20.20 -22.07 21.44
N GLY A 301 -19.24 -22.33 20.55
CA GLY A 301 -18.37 -23.51 20.60
C GLY A 301 -18.92 -24.77 19.91
N TRP A 302 -20.22 -24.81 19.55
CA TRP A 302 -20.80 -25.94 18.81
C TRP A 302 -20.88 -25.70 17.31
N ILE A 303 -21.15 -24.45 16.92
CA ILE A 303 -21.28 -24.00 15.53
C ILE A 303 -20.65 -22.61 15.36
N ASN A 304 -20.14 -22.32 14.16
CA ASN A 304 -19.53 -21.02 13.86
C ASN A 304 -20.56 -19.92 13.55
N VAL A 305 -21.78 -20.31 13.16
CA VAL A 305 -22.85 -19.38 12.79
C VAL A 305 -23.93 -19.43 13.86
N VAL A 306 -23.90 -18.48 14.79
CA VAL A 306 -24.77 -18.43 15.98
C VAL A 306 -25.94 -17.46 15.86
N SER A 307 -26.12 -16.82 14.70
CA SER A 307 -27.24 -15.94 14.40
C SER A 307 -28.34 -16.65 13.61
N GLU A 308 -29.57 -16.12 13.73
CA GLU A 308 -30.74 -16.53 12.93
C GLU A 308 -31.17 -17.98 13.20
N ILE A 309 -31.03 -18.37 14.48
CA ILE A 309 -31.36 -19.69 14.99
C ILE A 309 -32.60 -19.60 15.85
N TYR A 310 -33.47 -20.58 15.68
CA TYR A 310 -34.77 -20.64 16.33
C TYR A 310 -35.02 -21.99 17.00
N ARG A 311 -35.90 -21.98 18.00
CA ARG A 311 -36.44 -23.18 18.65
C ARG A 311 -37.30 -23.99 17.68
N PRO A 312 -37.34 -25.33 17.79
CA PRO A 312 -38.08 -26.20 16.87
C PRO A 312 -39.59 -25.99 16.93
N ARG A 313 -40.12 -25.47 18.04
CA ARG A 313 -41.56 -25.23 18.25
C ARG A 313 -42.19 -24.25 17.24
N ILE A 314 -41.40 -23.37 16.61
CA ILE A 314 -41.90 -22.40 15.61
C ILE A 314 -41.71 -22.84 14.15
N LEU A 315 -41.46 -24.14 13.92
CA LEU A 315 -41.17 -24.67 12.59
C LEU A 315 -42.31 -24.38 11.60
N THR A 316 -43.54 -24.64 12.01
CA THR A 316 -44.74 -24.51 11.16
C THR A 316 -44.92 -23.06 10.73
N GLU A 317 -44.68 -22.12 11.63
CA GLU A 317 -44.80 -20.69 11.43
C GLU A 317 -43.70 -20.15 10.51
N ILE A 318 -42.45 -20.62 10.66
CA ILE A 318 -41.37 -20.30 9.72
C ILE A 318 -41.73 -20.80 8.32
N GLN A 319 -42.23 -22.03 8.20
CA GLN A 319 -42.62 -22.60 6.91
C GLN A 319 -43.80 -21.84 6.26
N GLN A 320 -44.77 -21.39 7.05
CA GLN A 320 -45.88 -20.60 6.55
C GLN A 320 -45.43 -19.22 6.08
N LEU A 321 -44.59 -18.53 6.84
CA LEU A 321 -44.03 -17.24 6.45
C LEU A 321 -43.17 -17.34 5.18
N LEU A 322 -42.39 -18.42 5.04
CA LEU A 322 -41.61 -18.68 3.82
C LEU A 322 -42.52 -18.86 2.60
N LYS A 323 -43.65 -19.56 2.74
CA LYS A 323 -44.61 -19.69 1.63
C LYS A 323 -45.21 -18.34 1.24
N THR A 324 -45.63 -17.53 2.22
CA THR A 324 -46.26 -16.22 1.95
C THR A 324 -45.29 -15.20 1.36
N GLU A 325 -44.01 -15.25 1.67
CA GLU A 325 -43.01 -14.27 1.17
C GLU A 325 -42.40 -14.63 -0.19
N ILE A 326 -42.65 -15.83 -0.69
CA ILE A 326 -42.05 -16.37 -1.92
C ILE A 326 -43.09 -16.56 -3.03
N CYS A 327 -44.37 -16.67 -2.66
CA CYS A 327 -45.51 -16.64 -3.59
C CYS A 327 -45.86 -15.23 -4.05
#